data_AF-A0A432EN69-F1
#
_entry.id   AF-A0A432EN69-F1
#
_cell.length_a   1.000
_cell.length_b   1.000
_cell.length_c   1.000
_cell.angle_alpha   90.00
_cell.angle_beta   90.00
_cell.angle_gamma   90.00
#
_symmetry.space_group_name_H-M   'P 1'
#
loop_
_entity.id
_entity.type
_entity.pdbx_description
1 polymer ?
#
loop_
_entity_poly.entity_id
_entity_poly.type
_entity_poly.pdbx_seq_one_letter_code
_entity_poly.pdbx_strand_id
1 'polypeptide(L)'
;MTADPYLAIDQGTHASRAIVFDGSGNTVSLAQREVALRRIKTGRVEQDPDQILASVRECLLSVLANGPVAGSAALVTRVLGAGEYLSTPGGRFAQALLYAPLLVLIGRSALLYAPDAFLYLAVSSAVFLGLRAFSQQHREDKSWNMLADSLAYIAVFYVASSLETIAGPLIGSRFALSVFAITIAALTLDLTHRGDNATLNRIMTLFTGAVVALSFVLSDLGHAPFAAALMSMAAGAGLIGYGWMKKEKALMVFGLAPMGVASYDTVSKLWHFLFSNNWISLAVVGITAIIIASVLERHGAVLKLKLEQWRR
;
A
#
# COMPACT_ATOMS: atom_id res chain seq x y z
N MET A 1 43.92 46.97 -10.80
CA MET A 1 43.19 45.76 -10.36
C MET A 1 42.91 44.96 -11.62
N THR A 2 43.56 43.81 -11.81
CA THR A 2 43.25 42.93 -12.93
C THR A 2 41.87 42.33 -12.68
N ALA A 3 40.92 42.57 -13.58
CA ALA A 3 39.55 42.08 -13.45
C ALA A 3 39.51 40.55 -13.34
N ASP A 4 38.57 40.04 -12.54
CA ASP A 4 38.41 38.60 -12.33
C ASP A 4 38.04 37.90 -13.67
N PRO A 5 38.64 36.74 -13.96
CA PRO A 5 38.31 35.99 -15.17
C PRO A 5 36.91 35.37 -15.09
N TYR A 6 36.22 35.32 -16.23
CA TYR A 6 34.89 34.73 -16.36
C TYR A 6 34.96 33.33 -16.98
N LEU A 7 34.24 32.37 -16.43
CA LEU A 7 34.12 31.02 -16.97
C LEU A 7 32.72 30.83 -17.58
N ALA A 8 32.67 30.49 -18.86
CA ALA A 8 31.44 30.10 -19.55
C ALA A 8 31.44 28.59 -19.82
N ILE A 9 30.31 27.94 -19.56
CA ILE A 9 30.03 26.57 -19.96
C ILE A 9 29.02 26.63 -21.09
N ASP A 10 29.37 26.09 -22.24
CA ASP A 10 28.51 26.00 -23.43
C ASP A 10 28.23 24.53 -23.71
N GLN A 11 27.02 24.07 -23.36
CA GLN A 11 26.57 22.71 -23.60
C GLN A 11 25.76 22.68 -24.91
N GLY A 12 26.43 22.29 -25.98
CA GLY A 12 25.83 22.11 -27.30
C GLY A 12 25.36 20.68 -27.55
N THR A 13 24.58 20.50 -28.62
CA THR A 13 24.01 19.19 -29.00
C THR A 13 25.06 18.12 -29.29
N HIS A 14 26.26 18.50 -29.74
CA HIS A 14 27.30 17.55 -30.13
C HIS A 14 28.56 17.62 -29.25
N ALA A 15 28.67 18.65 -28.41
CA ALA A 15 29.85 18.85 -27.59
C ALA A 15 29.55 19.76 -26.40
N SER A 16 30.28 19.52 -25.32
CA SER A 16 30.41 20.43 -24.20
C SER A 16 31.67 21.26 -24.36
N ARG A 17 31.61 22.54 -23.97
CA ARG A 17 32.74 23.45 -23.98
C ARG A 17 32.85 24.19 -22.65
N ALA A 18 34.08 24.48 -22.27
CA ALA A 18 34.39 25.43 -21.22
C ALA A 18 35.33 26.49 -21.79
N ILE A 19 35.05 27.76 -21.52
CA ILE A 19 35.81 28.90 -22.03
C ILE A 19 36.08 29.87 -20.88
N VAL A 20 37.33 30.26 -20.70
CA VAL A 20 37.75 31.28 -19.75
C VAL A 20 38.02 32.57 -20.51
N PHE A 21 37.41 33.66 -20.07
CA PHE A 21 37.61 35.01 -20.60
C PHE A 21 38.33 35.89 -19.59
N ASP A 22 39.17 36.82 -20.06
CA ASP A 22 39.67 37.91 -19.24
C ASP A 22 38.59 39.00 -19.05
N GLY A 23 38.86 39.98 -18.20
CA GLY A 23 37.92 41.10 -17.98
C GLY A 23 37.75 42.04 -19.17
N SER A 24 38.50 41.87 -20.26
CA SER A 24 38.30 42.57 -21.53
C SER A 24 37.49 41.73 -22.54
N GLY A 25 37.09 40.52 -22.15
CA GLY A 25 36.33 39.59 -23.00
C GLY A 25 37.19 38.76 -23.96
N ASN A 26 38.52 38.77 -23.84
CA ASN A 26 39.38 37.92 -24.66
C ASN A 26 39.38 36.49 -24.14
N THR A 27 39.41 35.51 -25.05
CA THR A 27 39.53 34.09 -24.66
C THR A 27 40.94 33.79 -24.17
N VAL A 28 41.02 33.30 -22.93
CA VAL A 28 42.26 32.95 -22.24
C VAL A 28 42.52 31.44 -22.29
N SER A 29 41.48 30.62 -22.18
CA SER A 29 41.58 29.16 -22.22
C SER A 29 40.27 28.56 -22.73
N LEU A 30 40.35 27.48 -23.51
CA LEU A 30 39.19 26.79 -24.07
C LEU A 30 39.42 25.28 -24.10
N ALA A 31 38.40 24.53 -23.74
CA ALA A 31 38.37 23.08 -23.89
C ALA A 31 37.03 22.63 -24.45
N GLN A 32 37.05 21.55 -25.24
CA GLN A 32 35.86 20.96 -25.84
C GLN A 32 35.92 19.44 -25.72
N ARG A 33 34.76 18.82 -25.46
CA ARG A 33 34.57 17.37 -25.45
C ARG A 33 33.30 17.01 -26.20
N GLU A 34 33.40 16.05 -27.11
CA GLU A 34 32.25 15.56 -27.87
C GLU A 34 31.32 14.75 -26.98
N VAL A 35 30.02 14.87 -27.25
CA VAL A 35 28.97 14.08 -26.60
C VAL A 35 28.29 13.25 -27.68
N ALA A 36 28.24 11.94 -27.47
CA ALA A 36 27.65 11.04 -28.43
C ALA A 36 26.13 11.25 -28.51
N LEU A 37 25.60 11.18 -29.73
CA LEU A 37 24.17 11.13 -29.97
C LEU A 37 23.75 9.69 -30.20
N ARG A 38 22.80 9.20 -29.42
CA ARG A 38 22.18 7.89 -29.63
C ARG A 38 20.98 8.05 -30.55
N ARG A 39 21.09 7.53 -31.78
CA ARG A 39 19.98 7.48 -32.75
C ARG A 39 19.31 6.11 -32.66
N ILE A 40 18.08 6.08 -32.15
CA ILE A 40 17.36 4.82 -31.86
C ILE A 40 16.47 4.41 -33.04
N LYS A 41 15.72 5.35 -33.60
CA LYS A 41 14.82 5.19 -34.76
C LYS A 41 14.78 6.49 -35.54
N THR A 42 14.22 6.47 -36.76
CA THR A 42 13.99 7.67 -37.56
C THR A 42 13.24 8.72 -36.74
N GLY A 43 13.86 9.89 -36.55
CA GLY A 43 13.28 11.02 -35.79
C GLY A 43 13.51 11.02 -34.27
N ARG A 44 14.16 10.01 -33.67
CA ARG A 44 14.45 9.98 -32.22
C ARG A 44 15.95 9.99 -31.94
N VAL A 45 16.40 11.07 -31.31
CA VAL A 45 17.79 11.29 -30.89
C VAL A 45 17.80 11.51 -29.38
N GLU A 46 18.65 10.76 -28.67
CA GLU A 46 18.83 10.88 -27.23
C GLU A 46 20.30 11.11 -26.89
N GLN A 47 20.54 11.74 -25.76
CA GLN A 47 21.87 11.90 -25.16
C GLN A 47 21.88 11.26 -23.77
N ASP A 48 23.02 10.70 -23.40
CA ASP A 48 23.23 10.17 -22.06
C ASP A 48 23.54 11.34 -21.10
N PRO A 49 22.71 11.58 -20.06
CA PRO A 49 22.94 12.67 -19.11
C PRO A 49 24.26 12.51 -18.32
N ASP A 50 24.70 11.29 -18.04
CA ASP A 50 25.97 11.04 -17.34
C ASP A 50 27.15 11.39 -18.24
N GLN A 51 27.04 11.09 -19.55
CA GLN A 51 28.05 11.49 -20.53
C GLN A 51 28.12 13.01 -20.70
N ILE A 52 26.98 13.70 -20.72
CA ILE A 52 26.94 15.17 -20.77
C ILE A 52 27.67 15.73 -19.55
N LEU A 53 27.31 15.29 -18.34
CA LEU A 53 27.91 15.78 -17.11
C LEU A 53 29.42 15.49 -17.04
N ALA A 54 29.83 14.29 -17.43
CA ALA A 54 31.25 13.91 -17.50
C ALA A 54 32.02 14.81 -18.48
N SER A 55 31.47 15.05 -19.68
CA SER A 55 32.11 15.89 -20.70
C SER A 55 32.30 17.35 -20.25
N VAL A 56 31.31 17.92 -19.54
CA VAL A 56 31.41 19.26 -18.95
C VAL A 56 32.51 19.29 -17.89
N ARG A 57 32.55 18.30 -16.98
CA ARG A 57 33.60 18.21 -15.95
C ARG A 57 34.99 18.10 -16.55
N GLU A 58 35.16 17.30 -17.59
CA GLU A 58 36.44 17.18 -18.29
C GLU A 58 36.87 18.49 -18.96
N CYS A 59 35.95 19.19 -19.62
CA CYS A 59 36.23 20.51 -20.19
C CYS A 59 36.67 21.51 -19.11
N LEU A 60 35.97 21.53 -17.97
CA LEU A 60 36.29 22.39 -16.83
C LEU A 60 37.70 22.11 -16.28
N LEU A 61 38.01 20.83 -16.04
CA LEU A 61 39.34 20.44 -15.58
C LEU A 61 40.42 20.83 -16.58
N SER A 62 40.15 20.67 -17.87
CA SER A 62 41.10 21.00 -18.95
C SER A 62 41.38 22.51 -19.04
N VAL A 63 40.36 23.38 -18.94
CA VAL A 63 40.60 24.83 -18.97
C VAL A 63 41.28 25.34 -17.71
N LEU A 64 41.00 24.73 -16.55
CA LEU A 64 41.62 25.08 -15.27
C LEU A 64 43.07 24.60 -15.17
N ALA A 65 43.41 23.48 -15.82
CA ALA A 65 44.78 22.98 -15.90
C ALA A 65 45.65 23.80 -16.87
N ASN A 66 45.06 24.29 -17.97
CA ASN A 66 45.80 24.97 -19.05
C ASN A 66 45.75 26.50 -18.98
N GLY A 67 44.88 27.08 -18.14
CA GLY A 67 44.71 28.53 -18.01
C GLY A 67 45.68 29.17 -17.00
N PRO A 68 46.00 30.47 -17.15
CA PRO A 68 46.86 31.23 -16.24
C PRO A 68 46.19 31.59 -14.90
N VAL A 69 45.15 30.84 -14.51
CA VAL A 69 44.36 31.12 -13.30
C VAL A 69 45.15 30.62 -12.09
N ALA A 70 46.04 31.45 -11.57
CA ALA A 70 46.75 31.21 -10.32
C ALA A 70 45.75 30.97 -9.18
N GLY A 71 45.44 29.70 -8.91
CA GLY A 71 44.36 29.26 -8.02
C GLY A 71 43.69 27.93 -8.40
N SER A 72 44.08 27.31 -9.52
CA SER A 72 43.46 26.13 -10.13
C SER A 72 43.18 24.96 -9.16
N ALA A 73 44.01 24.72 -8.15
CA ALA A 73 43.79 23.61 -7.22
C ALA A 73 42.58 23.82 -6.29
N ALA A 74 42.39 25.02 -5.73
CA ALA A 74 41.28 25.28 -4.80
C ALA A 74 39.92 25.35 -5.51
N LEU A 75 39.89 25.87 -6.74
CA LEU A 75 38.67 25.94 -7.55
C LEU A 75 38.27 24.57 -8.09
N VAL A 76 39.23 23.74 -8.53
CA VAL A 76 38.98 22.35 -8.93
C VAL A 76 38.42 21.53 -7.78
N THR A 77 38.96 21.68 -6.56
CA THR A 77 38.44 21.00 -5.36
C THR A 77 37.01 21.44 -5.02
N ARG A 78 36.66 22.72 -5.21
CA ARG A 78 35.29 23.23 -5.03
C ARG A 78 34.31 22.75 -6.10
N VAL A 79 34.73 22.66 -7.35
CA VAL A 79 33.90 22.18 -8.47
C VAL A 79 33.66 20.67 -8.39
N LEU A 80 34.64 19.90 -7.93
CA LEU A 80 34.52 18.45 -7.72
C LEU A 80 33.89 18.07 -6.37
N GLY A 81 33.83 18.99 -5.42
CA GLY A 81 33.17 18.84 -4.12
C GLY A 81 31.65 18.83 -4.23
N ALA A 82 31.09 17.72 -4.71
CA ALA A 82 29.64 17.50 -4.89
C ALA A 82 28.81 17.70 -3.60
N GLY A 83 29.43 17.85 -2.43
CA GLY A 83 28.76 18.06 -1.14
C GLY A 83 28.63 19.52 -0.68
N GLU A 84 29.47 20.45 -1.16
CA GLU A 84 29.48 21.83 -0.63
C GLU A 84 28.40 22.74 -1.25
N TYR A 85 27.92 22.45 -2.46
CA TYR A 85 26.92 23.31 -3.11
C TYR A 85 25.56 23.27 -2.39
N LEU A 86 25.19 22.12 -1.83
CA LEU A 86 23.96 21.91 -1.06
C LEU A 86 24.00 22.58 0.33
N SER A 87 25.17 22.89 0.88
CA SER A 87 25.30 23.57 2.17
C SER A 87 25.22 25.09 2.06
N THR A 88 25.28 25.66 0.85
CA THR A 88 25.08 27.09 0.64
C THR A 88 23.61 27.49 0.86
N PRO A 89 23.33 28.75 1.27
CA PRO A 89 21.96 29.25 1.40
C PRO A 89 21.14 29.09 0.10
N GLY A 90 21.78 29.30 -1.06
CA GLY A 90 21.16 29.10 -2.37
C GLY A 90 20.87 27.63 -2.69
N GLY A 91 21.78 26.72 -2.35
CA GLY A 91 21.57 25.28 -2.51
C GLY A 91 20.45 24.74 -1.63
N ARG A 92 20.40 25.17 -0.35
CA ARG A 92 19.30 24.87 0.56
C ARG A 92 17.96 25.42 0.07
N PHE A 93 17.97 26.63 -0.49
CA PHE A 93 16.78 27.23 -1.10
C PHE A 93 16.30 26.43 -2.32
N ALA A 94 17.20 26.05 -3.24
CA ALA A 94 16.87 25.21 -4.38
C ALA A 94 16.33 23.83 -3.95
N GLN A 95 16.90 23.25 -2.89
CA GLN A 95 16.44 21.99 -2.32
C GLN A 95 15.06 22.12 -1.66
N ALA A 96 14.81 23.21 -0.94
CA ALA A 96 13.48 23.50 -0.39
C ALA A 96 12.44 23.73 -1.50
N LEU A 97 12.85 24.38 -2.59
CA LEU A 97 11.99 24.66 -3.74
C LEU A 97 11.55 23.38 -4.47
N LEU A 98 12.36 22.31 -4.46
CA LEU A 98 11.94 20.98 -4.97
C LEU A 98 10.72 20.42 -4.23
N TYR A 99 10.56 20.75 -2.95
CA TYR A 99 9.42 20.32 -2.14
C TYR A 99 8.25 21.31 -2.16
N ALA A 100 8.43 22.52 -2.69
CA ALA A 100 7.37 23.53 -2.72
C ALA A 100 6.12 23.07 -3.48
N PRO A 101 6.20 22.42 -4.67
CA PRO A 101 5.01 21.89 -5.35
C PRO A 101 4.26 20.84 -4.50
N LEU A 102 5.00 19.97 -3.81
CA LEU A 102 4.42 18.96 -2.91
C LEU A 102 3.73 19.62 -1.71
N LEU A 103 4.36 20.61 -1.09
CA LEU A 103 3.79 21.35 0.04
C LEU A 103 2.53 22.13 -0.37
N VAL A 104 2.53 22.76 -1.54
CA VAL A 104 1.34 23.43 -2.10
C VAL A 104 0.25 22.42 -2.38
N LEU A 105 0.57 21.25 -2.95
CA LEU A 105 -0.42 20.22 -3.24
C LEU A 105 -1.04 19.66 -1.94
N ILE A 106 -0.22 19.39 -0.92
CA ILE A 106 -0.67 18.93 0.40
C ILE A 106 -1.53 19.99 1.08
N GLY A 107 -1.07 21.25 1.14
CA GLY A 107 -1.80 22.35 1.78
C GLY A 107 -3.12 22.65 1.07
N ARG A 108 -3.11 22.67 -0.26
CA ARG A 108 -4.33 22.81 -1.07
C ARG A 108 -5.28 21.64 -0.82
N SER A 109 -4.79 20.42 -0.76
CA SER A 109 -5.62 19.23 -0.56
C SER A 109 -6.24 19.22 0.84
N ALA A 110 -5.47 19.53 1.87
CA ALA A 110 -5.93 19.56 3.26
C ALA A 110 -6.92 20.71 3.55
N LEU A 111 -6.80 21.85 2.87
CA LEU A 111 -7.68 23.01 3.09
C LEU A 111 -8.96 22.96 2.24
N LEU A 112 -8.91 22.36 1.05
CA LEU A 112 -10.04 22.38 0.10
C LEU A 112 -10.81 21.06 0.05
N TYR A 113 -10.23 19.96 0.49
CA TYR A 113 -10.87 18.65 0.47
C TYR A 113 -11.01 18.10 1.87
N ALA A 114 -12.19 17.55 2.18
CA ALA A 114 -12.36 16.77 3.38
C ALA A 114 -11.45 15.52 3.27
N PRO A 115 -10.70 15.17 4.33
CA PRO A 115 -9.88 13.96 4.32
C PRO A 115 -10.77 12.74 4.09
N ASP A 116 -10.41 11.94 3.09
CA ASP A 116 -11.14 10.73 2.70
C ASP A 116 -10.40 9.47 3.17
N ALA A 117 -11.06 8.31 3.05
CA ALA A 117 -10.49 7.04 3.49
C ALA A 117 -9.19 6.67 2.76
N PHE A 118 -9.01 7.11 1.50
CA PHE A 118 -7.77 6.89 0.76
C PHE A 118 -6.60 7.71 1.32
N LEU A 119 -6.84 8.97 1.70
CA LEU A 119 -5.84 9.79 2.38
C LEU A 119 -5.46 9.18 3.73
N TYR A 120 -6.44 8.77 4.53
CA TYR A 120 -6.18 8.10 5.81
C TYR A 120 -5.38 6.81 5.63
N LEU A 121 -5.68 6.01 4.60
CA LEU A 121 -4.93 4.82 4.26
C LEU A 121 -3.48 5.16 3.88
N ALA A 122 -3.28 6.15 3.02
CA ALA A 122 -1.96 6.54 2.55
C ALA A 122 -1.08 7.07 3.69
N VAL A 123 -1.63 7.97 4.52
CA VAL A 123 -0.90 8.56 5.66
C VAL A 123 -0.61 7.51 6.71
N SER A 124 -1.60 6.71 7.12
CA SER A 124 -1.39 5.67 8.14
C SER A 124 -0.43 4.59 7.67
N SER A 125 -0.47 4.20 6.39
CA SER A 125 0.49 3.26 5.80
C SER A 125 1.91 3.83 5.76
N ALA A 126 2.06 5.10 5.37
CA ALA A 126 3.37 5.76 5.36
C ALA A 126 3.96 5.87 6.77
N VAL A 127 3.13 6.24 7.75
CA VAL A 127 3.52 6.31 9.17
C VAL A 127 3.90 4.91 9.68
N PHE A 128 3.10 3.88 9.39
CA PHE A 128 3.41 2.50 9.76
C PHE A 128 4.74 2.04 9.16
N LEU A 129 4.95 2.22 7.85
CA LEU A 129 6.18 1.82 7.16
C LEU A 129 7.40 2.61 7.66
N GLY A 130 7.22 3.90 7.96
CA GLY A 130 8.27 4.75 8.53
C GLY A 130 8.68 4.31 9.92
N LEU A 131 7.72 4.10 10.82
CA LEU A 131 7.96 3.60 12.18
C LEU A 131 8.57 2.20 12.15
N ARG A 132 8.10 1.35 11.24
CA ARG A 132 8.66 0.03 10.99
C ARG A 132 10.13 0.10 10.58
N ALA A 133 10.48 0.97 9.63
CA ALA A 133 11.87 1.14 9.19
C ALA A 133 12.75 1.73 10.31
N PHE A 134 12.21 2.68 11.07
CA PHE A 134 12.89 3.31 12.19
C PHE A 134 13.21 2.32 13.32
N SER A 135 12.23 1.49 13.71
CA SER A 135 12.38 0.42 14.70
C SER A 135 13.50 -0.56 14.31
N GLN A 136 13.57 -0.95 13.02
CA GLN A 136 14.61 -1.86 12.53
C GLN A 136 16.03 -1.26 12.63
N GLN A 137 16.18 0.04 12.38
CA GLN A 137 17.48 0.72 12.47
C GLN A 137 17.93 0.93 13.92
N HIS A 138 17.01 1.16 14.84
CA HIS A 138 17.30 1.49 16.25
C HIS A 138 17.06 0.30 17.19
N ARG A 139 17.23 -0.93 16.70
CA ARG A 139 16.92 -2.15 17.47
C ARG A 139 17.73 -2.25 18.77
N GLU A 140 18.95 -1.73 18.79
CA GLU A 140 19.81 -1.74 19.98
C GLU A 140 19.32 -0.81 21.10
N ASP A 141 18.63 0.29 20.75
CA ASP A 141 18.05 1.22 21.73
C ASP A 141 16.62 0.79 22.09
N LYS A 142 16.50 0.12 23.23
CA LYS A 142 15.22 -0.41 23.72
C LYS A 142 14.14 0.65 23.91
N SER A 143 14.50 1.88 24.27
CA SER A 143 13.52 2.94 24.57
C SER A 143 12.89 3.47 23.29
N TRP A 144 13.72 3.81 22.30
CA TRP A 144 13.25 4.29 21.00
C TRP A 144 12.50 3.21 20.22
N ASN A 145 12.96 1.96 20.30
CA ASN A 145 12.27 0.85 19.68
C ASN A 145 10.88 0.61 20.30
N MET A 146 10.78 0.64 21.64
CA MET A 146 9.49 0.49 22.33
C MET A 146 8.50 1.61 21.96
N LEU A 147 8.96 2.86 21.85
CA LEU A 147 8.13 3.98 21.46
C LEU A 147 7.66 3.84 19.99
N ALA A 148 8.57 3.46 19.09
CA ALA A 148 8.26 3.24 17.68
C ALA A 148 7.24 2.09 17.48
N ASP A 149 7.43 0.96 18.15
CA ASP A 149 6.50 -0.17 18.11
C ASP A 149 5.12 0.22 18.65
N SER A 150 5.08 0.96 19.76
CA SER A 150 3.81 1.42 20.37
C SER A 150 3.03 2.34 19.42
N LEU A 151 3.72 3.27 18.75
CA LEU A 151 3.11 4.13 17.73
C LEU A 151 2.72 3.34 16.47
N ALA A 152 3.46 2.30 16.12
CA ALA A 152 3.15 1.47 14.97
C ALA A 152 1.84 0.71 15.16
N TYR A 153 1.54 0.21 16.36
CA TYR A 153 0.24 -0.41 16.66
C TYR A 153 -0.94 0.56 16.46
N ILE A 154 -0.77 1.84 16.79
CA ILE A 154 -1.79 2.87 16.51
C ILE A 154 -1.97 3.04 15.00
N ALA A 155 -0.87 3.14 14.25
CA ALA A 155 -0.92 3.26 12.80
C ALA A 155 -1.61 2.04 12.14
N VAL A 156 -1.35 0.83 12.63
CA VAL A 156 -2.00 -0.41 12.17
C VAL A 156 -3.53 -0.34 12.30
N PHE A 157 -4.05 0.19 13.41
CA PHE A 157 -5.49 0.37 13.58
C PHE A 157 -6.08 1.28 12.49
N TYR A 158 -5.45 2.43 12.22
CA TYR A 158 -5.90 3.36 11.18
C TYR A 158 -5.80 2.78 9.78
N VAL A 159 -4.77 1.97 9.48
CA VAL A 159 -4.66 1.25 8.20
C VAL A 159 -5.86 0.32 8.03
N ALA A 160 -6.16 -0.48 9.06
CA ALA A 160 -7.28 -1.42 9.03
C ALA A 160 -8.63 -0.69 8.88
N SER A 161 -8.90 0.35 9.67
CA SER A 161 -10.16 1.12 9.59
C SER A 161 -10.33 1.83 8.25
N SER A 162 -9.24 2.29 7.65
CA SER A 162 -9.29 2.92 6.32
C SER A 162 -9.66 1.90 5.25
N LEU A 163 -9.09 0.69 5.30
CA LEU A 163 -9.43 -0.40 4.38
C LEU A 163 -10.88 -0.90 4.57
N GLU A 164 -11.37 -0.96 5.81
CA GLU A 164 -12.79 -1.24 6.10
C GLU A 164 -13.70 -0.24 5.38
N THR A 165 -13.41 1.05 5.55
CA THR A 165 -14.23 2.14 4.98
C THR A 165 -14.24 2.10 3.46
N ILE A 166 -13.10 1.78 2.84
CA ILE A 166 -12.98 1.61 1.38
C ILE A 166 -13.69 0.34 0.90
N ALA A 167 -13.59 -0.76 1.66
CA ALA A 167 -14.18 -2.05 1.29
C ALA A 167 -15.71 -2.05 1.43
N GLY A 168 -16.27 -1.33 2.41
CA GLY A 168 -17.70 -1.28 2.73
C GLY A 168 -18.61 -1.14 1.50
N PRO A 169 -18.42 -0.11 0.66
CA PRO A 169 -19.21 0.07 -0.57
C PRO A 169 -19.01 -1.01 -1.63
N LEU A 170 -17.85 -1.69 -1.66
CA LEU A 170 -17.47 -2.62 -2.73
C LEU A 170 -17.97 -4.04 -2.48
N ILE A 171 -17.87 -4.51 -1.23
CA ILE A 171 -18.17 -5.89 -0.85
C ILE A 171 -19.32 -6.00 0.17
N GLY A 172 -19.84 -4.87 0.63
CA GLY A 172 -20.87 -4.78 1.68
C GLY A 172 -20.26 -4.61 3.07
N SER A 173 -20.96 -3.82 3.91
CA SER A 173 -20.50 -3.45 5.26
C SER A 173 -20.17 -4.64 6.16
N ARG A 174 -20.87 -5.77 5.99
CA ARG A 174 -20.62 -7.00 6.76
C ARG A 174 -19.25 -7.60 6.45
N PHE A 175 -18.90 -7.72 5.17
CA PHE A 175 -17.61 -8.25 4.75
C PHE A 175 -16.46 -7.25 4.99
N ALA A 176 -16.75 -5.95 5.06
CA ALA A 176 -15.75 -4.94 5.38
C ALA A 176 -15.16 -5.10 6.79
N LEU A 177 -15.98 -5.46 7.80
CA LEU A 177 -15.48 -5.78 9.14
C LEU A 177 -14.52 -6.98 9.14
N SER A 178 -14.71 -7.94 8.23
CA SER A 178 -13.75 -9.05 8.04
C SER A 178 -12.43 -8.55 7.44
N VAL A 179 -12.48 -7.60 6.50
CA VAL A 179 -11.28 -6.95 5.95
C VAL A 179 -10.52 -6.21 7.05
N PHE A 180 -11.21 -5.47 7.91
CA PHE A 180 -10.63 -4.84 9.09
C PHE A 180 -9.91 -5.86 9.97
N ALA A 181 -10.61 -6.92 10.37
CA ALA A 181 -10.12 -7.96 11.28
C ALA A 181 -8.89 -8.69 10.72
N ILE A 182 -8.91 -9.04 9.43
CA ILE A 182 -7.78 -9.72 8.78
C ILE A 182 -6.58 -8.79 8.69
N THR A 183 -6.80 -7.52 8.33
CA THR A 183 -5.73 -6.53 8.20
C THR A 183 -5.06 -6.26 9.53
N ILE A 184 -5.83 -5.98 10.59
CA ILE A 184 -5.27 -5.70 11.92
C ILE A 184 -4.53 -6.93 12.46
N ALA A 185 -5.06 -8.15 12.25
CA ALA A 185 -4.37 -9.37 12.64
C ALA A 185 -3.03 -9.54 11.91
N ALA A 186 -3.01 -9.36 10.59
CA ALA A 186 -1.80 -9.55 9.77
C ALA A 186 -0.69 -8.56 10.14
N LEU A 187 -1.04 -7.28 10.32
CA LEU A 187 -0.06 -6.24 10.64
C LEU A 187 0.42 -6.31 12.10
N THR A 188 -0.46 -6.64 13.05
CA THR A 188 -0.04 -6.92 14.43
C THR A 188 0.89 -8.14 14.49
N LEU A 189 0.59 -9.22 13.75
CA LEU A 189 1.48 -10.38 13.68
C LEU A 189 2.87 -10.00 13.17
N ASP A 190 2.94 -9.16 12.13
CA ASP A 190 4.20 -8.63 11.62
C ASP A 190 5.00 -7.86 12.70
N LEU A 191 4.34 -7.02 13.50
CA LEU A 191 4.97 -6.29 14.61
C LEU A 191 5.43 -7.23 15.73
N THR A 192 4.59 -8.18 16.15
CA THR A 192 4.91 -9.11 17.25
C THR A 192 6.05 -10.07 16.94
N HIS A 193 6.29 -10.37 15.66
CA HIS A 193 7.43 -11.19 15.22
C HIS A 193 8.76 -10.42 15.23
N ARG A 194 8.71 -9.09 15.33
CA ARG A 194 9.90 -8.23 15.26
C ARG A 194 10.26 -7.60 16.59
N GLY A 195 9.26 -7.22 17.38
CA GLY A 195 9.46 -6.54 18.65
C GLY A 195 10.16 -7.46 19.65
N ASP A 196 11.20 -6.96 20.30
CA ASP A 196 11.91 -7.69 21.36
C ASP A 196 11.17 -7.61 22.72
N ASN A 197 10.13 -6.78 22.83
CA ASN A 197 9.35 -6.59 24.06
C ASN A 197 8.20 -7.61 24.19
N ALA A 198 8.47 -8.71 24.91
CA ALA A 198 7.50 -9.78 25.13
C ALA A 198 6.19 -9.31 25.80
N THR A 199 6.26 -8.36 26.74
CA THR A 199 5.07 -7.87 27.46
C THR A 199 4.16 -7.06 26.54
N LEU A 200 4.72 -6.10 25.79
CA LEU A 200 3.97 -5.30 24.83
C LEU A 200 3.37 -6.21 23.74
N ASN A 201 4.17 -7.12 23.18
CA ASN A 201 3.70 -8.06 22.17
C ASN A 201 2.55 -8.92 22.66
N ARG A 202 2.61 -9.41 23.91
CA ARG A 202 1.54 -10.20 24.52
C ARG A 202 0.26 -9.37 24.66
N ILE A 203 0.36 -8.15 25.21
CA ILE A 203 -0.80 -7.26 25.38
C ILE A 203 -1.44 -6.95 24.02
N MET A 204 -0.64 -6.58 23.03
CA MET A 204 -1.14 -6.22 21.70
C MET A 204 -1.70 -7.42 20.94
N THR A 205 -1.14 -8.61 21.14
CA THR A 205 -1.70 -9.86 20.60
C THR A 205 -3.07 -10.15 21.19
N LEU A 206 -3.23 -10.03 22.52
CA LEU A 206 -4.51 -10.25 23.19
C LEU A 206 -5.55 -9.21 22.79
N PHE A 207 -5.16 -7.94 22.73
CA PHE A 207 -6.00 -6.85 22.24
C PHE A 207 -6.48 -7.11 20.81
N THR A 208 -5.55 -7.44 19.91
CA THR A 208 -5.88 -7.74 18.51
C THR A 208 -6.80 -8.96 18.42
N GLY A 209 -6.54 -10.02 19.19
CA GLY A 209 -7.41 -11.20 19.23
C GLY A 209 -8.83 -10.88 19.67
N ALA A 210 -9.00 -10.03 20.69
CA ALA A 210 -10.32 -9.56 21.13
C ALA A 210 -11.02 -8.71 20.06
N VAL A 211 -10.30 -7.81 19.40
CA VAL A 211 -10.82 -6.96 18.32
C VAL A 211 -11.23 -7.81 17.11
N VAL A 212 -10.44 -8.80 16.71
CA VAL A 212 -10.77 -9.75 15.64
C VAL A 212 -12.03 -10.54 15.98
N ALA A 213 -12.11 -11.10 17.19
CA ALA A 213 -13.28 -11.85 17.64
C ALA A 213 -14.54 -10.97 17.62
N LEU A 214 -14.45 -9.74 18.14
CA LEU A 214 -15.57 -8.79 18.13
C LEU A 214 -15.99 -8.43 16.70
N SER A 215 -15.05 -8.19 15.80
CA SER A 215 -15.33 -7.81 14.41
C SER A 215 -16.14 -8.89 13.68
N PHE A 216 -15.78 -10.16 13.86
CA PHE A 216 -16.52 -11.29 13.27
C PHE A 216 -17.89 -11.51 13.94
N VAL A 217 -17.97 -11.38 15.27
CA VAL A 217 -19.26 -11.42 15.98
C VAL A 217 -20.22 -10.34 15.47
N LEU A 218 -19.74 -9.11 15.29
CA LEU A 218 -20.55 -8.01 14.78
C LEU A 218 -20.95 -8.20 13.32
N SER A 219 -20.08 -8.79 12.49
CA SER A 219 -20.40 -9.16 11.10
C SER A 219 -21.59 -10.13 11.03
N ASP A 220 -21.67 -11.08 11.97
CA ASP A 220 -22.70 -12.12 12.00
C ASP A 220 -24.02 -11.68 12.64
N LEU A 221 -24.04 -10.55 13.34
CA LEU A 221 -25.27 -10.03 13.96
C LEU A 221 -26.33 -9.66 12.90
N GLY A 222 -27.55 -10.19 13.04
CA GLY A 222 -28.71 -9.77 12.27
C GLY A 222 -28.80 -10.35 10.85
N HIS A 223 -28.85 -11.69 10.73
CA HIS A 223 -29.09 -12.44 9.50
C HIS A 223 -27.97 -12.34 8.45
N ALA A 224 -26.73 -12.62 8.85
CA ALA A 224 -25.59 -12.61 7.92
C ALA A 224 -25.70 -13.69 6.82
N PRO A 225 -25.10 -13.52 5.64
CA PRO A 225 -25.05 -14.59 4.64
C PRO A 225 -24.24 -15.78 5.17
N PHE A 226 -24.50 -16.99 4.66
CA PHE A 226 -23.77 -18.21 5.04
C PHE A 226 -22.23 -18.07 4.88
N ALA A 227 -21.78 -17.30 3.89
CA ALA A 227 -20.37 -17.01 3.68
C ALA A 227 -19.72 -16.25 4.87
N ALA A 228 -20.44 -15.34 5.52
CA ALA A 228 -19.92 -14.62 6.69
C ALA A 228 -19.72 -15.56 7.87
N ALA A 229 -20.69 -16.46 8.12
CA ALA A 229 -20.58 -17.48 9.17
C ALA A 229 -19.37 -18.40 8.96
N LEU A 230 -19.10 -18.83 7.71
CA LEU A 230 -17.89 -19.61 7.39
C LEU A 230 -16.60 -18.86 7.70
N MET A 231 -16.54 -17.56 7.38
CA MET A 231 -15.36 -16.75 7.71
C MET A 231 -15.19 -16.57 9.22
N SER A 232 -16.27 -16.35 9.97
CA SER A 232 -16.24 -16.29 11.43
C SER A 232 -15.79 -17.60 12.06
N MET A 233 -16.24 -18.74 11.51
CA MET A 233 -15.76 -20.06 11.96
C MET A 233 -14.27 -20.24 11.67
N ALA A 234 -13.81 -19.87 10.47
CA ALA A 234 -12.39 -19.94 10.11
C ALA A 234 -11.53 -19.00 10.98
N ALA A 235 -11.99 -17.78 11.24
CA ALA A 235 -11.32 -16.81 12.09
C ALA A 235 -11.24 -17.29 13.54
N GLY A 236 -12.33 -17.83 14.08
CA GLY A 236 -12.34 -18.40 15.43
C GLY A 236 -11.43 -19.62 15.57
N ALA A 237 -11.42 -20.53 14.60
CA ALA A 237 -10.48 -21.64 14.55
C ALA A 237 -9.02 -21.16 14.45
N GLY A 238 -8.76 -20.11 13.65
CA GLY A 238 -7.45 -19.46 13.56
C GLY A 238 -6.98 -18.87 14.89
N LEU A 239 -7.86 -18.17 15.62
CA LEU A 239 -7.56 -17.63 16.96
C LEU A 239 -7.28 -18.74 17.98
N ILE A 240 -8.04 -19.84 17.95
CA ILE A 240 -7.79 -21.00 18.81
C ILE A 240 -6.45 -21.66 18.49
N GLY A 241 -6.19 -21.91 17.20
CA GLY A 241 -4.93 -22.50 16.74
C GLY A 241 -3.73 -21.64 17.12
N TYR A 242 -3.81 -20.33 16.89
CA TYR A 242 -2.75 -19.40 17.26
C TYR A 242 -2.58 -19.30 18.79
N GLY A 243 -3.69 -19.27 19.54
CA GLY A 243 -3.68 -19.33 21.00
C GLY A 243 -3.03 -20.60 21.55
N TRP A 244 -3.24 -21.75 20.89
CA TRP A 244 -2.57 -23.01 21.21
C TRP A 244 -1.07 -22.95 20.98
N MET A 245 -0.64 -22.42 19.84
CA MET A 245 0.79 -22.24 19.53
C MET A 245 1.50 -21.32 20.54
N LYS A 246 0.84 -20.25 20.98
CA LYS A 246 1.38 -19.29 21.97
C LYS A 246 1.14 -19.69 23.43
N LYS A 247 0.42 -20.79 23.70
CA LYS A 247 -0.03 -21.21 25.04
C LYS A 247 -0.86 -20.15 25.78
N GLU A 248 -1.59 -19.31 25.04
CA GLU A 248 -2.43 -18.23 25.58
C GLU A 248 -3.90 -18.64 25.61
N LYS A 249 -4.41 -18.95 26.81
CA LYS A 249 -5.80 -19.41 27.00
C LYS A 249 -6.83 -18.35 26.58
N ALA A 250 -6.53 -17.07 26.77
CA ALA A 250 -7.44 -15.98 26.42
C ALA A 250 -7.75 -15.93 24.91
N LEU A 251 -6.74 -16.13 24.05
CA LEU A 251 -6.94 -16.17 22.59
C LEU A 251 -7.84 -17.33 22.17
N MET A 252 -7.71 -18.49 22.83
CA MET A 252 -8.60 -19.61 22.59
C MET A 252 -10.04 -19.27 22.94
N VAL A 253 -10.26 -18.61 24.09
CA VAL A 253 -11.60 -18.18 24.52
C VAL A 253 -12.18 -17.16 23.54
N PHE A 254 -11.38 -16.21 23.07
CA PHE A 254 -11.83 -15.24 22.06
C PHE A 254 -12.26 -15.92 20.76
N GLY A 255 -11.58 -16.99 20.33
CA GLY A 255 -11.96 -17.73 19.13
C GLY A 255 -13.28 -18.51 19.26
N LEU A 256 -13.70 -18.87 20.47
CA LEU A 256 -15.01 -19.53 20.69
C LEU A 256 -16.19 -18.60 20.42
N ALA A 257 -16.04 -17.29 20.66
CA ALA A 257 -17.14 -16.33 20.51
C ALA A 257 -17.67 -16.22 19.06
N PRO A 258 -16.85 -15.93 18.03
CA PRO A 258 -17.33 -15.88 16.65
C PRO A 258 -17.82 -17.24 16.16
N MET A 259 -17.18 -18.35 16.58
CA MET A 259 -17.67 -19.70 16.24
C MET A 259 -19.05 -19.98 16.82
N GLY A 260 -19.28 -19.61 18.08
CA GLY A 260 -20.56 -19.82 18.76
C GLY A 260 -21.68 -18.99 18.13
N VAL A 261 -21.43 -17.71 17.85
CA VAL A 261 -22.40 -16.82 17.21
C VAL A 261 -22.73 -17.29 15.78
N ALA A 262 -21.70 -17.59 14.97
CA ALA A 262 -21.88 -18.11 13.62
C ALA A 262 -22.66 -19.44 13.60
N SER A 263 -22.36 -20.35 14.53
CA SER A 263 -23.05 -21.63 14.65
C SER A 263 -24.51 -21.44 15.04
N TYR A 264 -24.77 -20.59 16.04
CA TYR A 264 -26.13 -20.28 16.48
C TYR A 264 -26.97 -19.68 15.35
N ASP A 265 -26.43 -18.68 14.64
CA ASP A 265 -27.10 -18.01 13.53
C ASP A 265 -27.31 -18.94 12.32
N THR A 266 -26.38 -19.86 12.04
CA THR A 266 -26.55 -20.87 10.99
C THR A 266 -27.62 -21.90 11.37
N VAL A 267 -27.58 -22.40 12.60
CA VAL A 267 -28.56 -23.38 13.11
C VAL A 267 -29.96 -22.76 13.19
N SER A 268 -30.08 -21.50 13.62
CA SER A 268 -31.37 -20.81 13.68
C SER A 268 -31.97 -20.62 12.29
N LYS A 269 -31.16 -20.28 11.28
CA LYS A 269 -31.61 -20.22 9.88
C LYS A 269 -32.02 -21.57 9.34
N LEU A 270 -31.25 -22.62 9.63
CA LEU A 270 -31.62 -23.97 9.22
C LEU A 270 -32.91 -24.40 9.91
N TRP A 271 -33.08 -24.09 11.19
CA TRP A 271 -34.30 -24.36 11.95
C TRP A 271 -35.50 -23.63 11.34
N HIS A 272 -35.39 -22.34 11.07
CA HIS A 272 -36.45 -21.59 10.41
C HIS A 272 -36.74 -22.11 8.99
N PHE A 273 -35.70 -22.46 8.24
CA PHE A 273 -35.85 -23.04 6.91
C PHE A 273 -36.57 -24.39 6.95
N LEU A 274 -36.25 -25.27 7.90
CA LEU A 274 -36.82 -26.62 8.00
C LEU A 274 -38.20 -26.65 8.67
N PHE A 275 -38.42 -25.82 9.68
CA PHE A 275 -39.60 -25.91 10.55
C PHE A 275 -40.58 -24.74 10.42
N SER A 276 -40.17 -23.57 9.91
CA SER A 276 -41.09 -22.44 9.71
C SER A 276 -41.53 -22.21 8.26
N ASN A 277 -40.80 -22.74 7.27
CA ASN A 277 -41.29 -22.78 5.90
C ASN A 277 -42.20 -24.00 5.70
N ASN A 278 -43.51 -23.74 5.84
CA ASN A 278 -44.65 -24.54 5.39
C ASN A 278 -44.30 -25.98 4.99
N TRP A 279 -44.34 -26.89 5.96
CA TRP A 279 -44.56 -28.32 5.70
C TRP A 279 -45.73 -28.54 4.72
N ILE A 280 -46.72 -27.65 4.77
CA ILE A 280 -47.82 -27.56 3.80
C ILE A 280 -47.31 -27.33 2.37
N SER A 281 -46.32 -26.47 2.13
CA SER A 281 -45.78 -26.23 0.79
C SER A 281 -45.04 -27.46 0.26
N LEU A 282 -44.22 -28.11 1.10
CA LEU A 282 -43.56 -29.38 0.75
C LEU A 282 -44.57 -30.52 0.52
N ALA A 283 -45.60 -30.61 1.37
CA ALA A 283 -46.67 -31.57 1.23
C ALA A 283 -47.53 -31.29 -0.01
N VAL A 284 -47.85 -30.04 -0.32
CA VAL A 284 -48.58 -29.64 -1.52
C VAL A 284 -47.76 -29.96 -2.77
N VAL A 285 -46.45 -29.68 -2.78
CA VAL A 285 -45.57 -30.08 -3.90
C VAL A 285 -45.56 -31.60 -4.05
N GLY A 286 -45.43 -32.35 -2.95
CA GLY A 286 -45.46 -33.81 -2.95
C GLY A 286 -46.78 -34.39 -3.45
N ILE A 287 -47.91 -33.91 -2.93
CA ILE A 287 -49.27 -34.31 -3.34
C ILE A 287 -49.48 -33.98 -4.82
N THR A 288 -49.08 -32.79 -5.27
CA THR A 288 -49.21 -32.37 -6.66
C THR A 288 -48.37 -33.25 -7.59
N ALA A 289 -47.14 -33.58 -7.20
CA ALA A 289 -46.28 -34.48 -7.95
C ALA A 289 -46.87 -35.90 -8.07
N ILE A 290 -47.43 -36.43 -6.98
CA ILE A 290 -48.10 -37.74 -6.97
C ILE A 290 -49.33 -37.74 -7.88
N ILE A 291 -50.18 -36.70 -7.80
CA ILE A 291 -51.37 -36.58 -8.65
C ILE A 291 -50.95 -36.50 -10.13
N ILE A 292 -49.97 -35.66 -10.47
CA ILE A 292 -49.48 -35.51 -11.85
C ILE A 292 -48.92 -36.84 -12.36
N ALA A 293 -48.09 -37.53 -11.58
CA ALA A 293 -47.53 -38.82 -11.95
C ALA A 293 -48.64 -39.87 -12.17
N SER A 294 -49.62 -39.93 -11.27
CA SER A 294 -50.73 -40.88 -11.35
C SER A 294 -51.66 -40.59 -12.55
N VAL A 295 -51.90 -39.31 -12.88
CA VAL A 295 -52.66 -38.91 -14.08
C VAL A 295 -51.89 -39.26 -15.35
N LEU A 296 -50.58 -39.00 -15.39
CA LEU A 296 -49.70 -39.36 -16.51
C LEU A 296 -49.62 -40.87 -16.71
N GLU A 297 -49.56 -41.67 -15.65
CA GLU A 297 -49.56 -43.13 -15.74
C GLU A 297 -50.90 -43.64 -16.27
N ARG A 298 -52.02 -43.13 -15.72
CA ARG A 298 -53.36 -43.58 -16.10
C ARG A 298 -53.78 -43.16 -17.51
N HIS A 299 -53.39 -41.97 -17.96
CA HIS A 299 -53.78 -41.42 -19.27
C HIS A 299 -52.64 -41.32 -20.27
N GLY A 300 -51.44 -41.80 -19.93
CA GLY A 300 -50.23 -41.62 -20.73
C GLY A 300 -50.34 -42.21 -22.13
N ALA A 301 -51.00 -43.37 -22.28
CA ALA A 301 -51.25 -43.96 -23.59
C ALA A 301 -52.16 -43.09 -24.47
N VAL A 302 -53.20 -42.49 -23.89
CA VAL A 302 -54.13 -41.59 -24.60
C VAL A 302 -53.45 -40.26 -24.92
N LEU A 303 -52.65 -39.71 -24.00
CA LEU A 303 -51.87 -38.49 -24.24
C LEU A 303 -50.86 -38.70 -25.37
N LYS A 304 -50.15 -39.83 -25.37
CA LYS A 304 -49.18 -40.18 -26.40
C LYS A 304 -49.82 -40.30 -27.77
N LEU A 305 -50.98 -40.95 -27.87
CA LEU A 305 -51.75 -41.06 -29.12
C LEU A 305 -52.22 -39.69 -29.63
N LYS A 306 -52.72 -38.81 -28.74
CA LYS A 306 -53.11 -37.44 -29.13
C LYS A 306 -51.92 -36.59 -29.58
N LEU A 307 -50.77 -36.73 -28.92
CA LEU A 307 -49.52 -36.06 -29.31
C LEU A 307 -49.00 -36.54 -30.67
N GLU A 308 -49.10 -37.83 -30.97
CA GLU A 308 -48.72 -38.38 -32.28
C GLU A 308 -49.68 -37.96 -33.40
N GLN A 309 -50.98 -37.80 -33.10
CA GLN A 309 -51.96 -37.25 -34.04
C GLN A 309 -51.73 -35.77 -34.33
N TRP A 310 -51.28 -34.99 -33.36
CA TRP A 310 -50.99 -33.55 -33.52
C TRP A 310 -49.69 -33.28 -34.29
N ARG A 311 -48.82 -34.28 -34.42
CA ARG A 311 -47.53 -34.20 -35.12
C ARG A 311 -47.62 -34.61 -36.60
N ARG A 312 -48.78 -35.09 -37.04
CA ARG A 312 -49.11 -35.33 -38.45
C ARG A 312 -49.87 -34.13 -39.01
#